data_AF-A0A5C8MQG9-F1
#
_entry.id   AF-A0A5C8MQG9-F1
#
_cell.length_a   1.000
_cell.length_b   1.000
_cell.length_c   1.000
_cell.angle_alpha   90.00
_cell.angle_beta   90.00
_cell.angle_gamma   90.00
#
_symmetry.space_group_name_H-M   'P 1'
#
loop_
_entity.id
_entity.type
_entity.pdbx_description
1 polymer ?
#
loop_
_entity_poly.entity_id
_entity_poly.type
_entity_poly.pdbx_seq_one_letter_code
_entity_poly.pdbx_strand_id
1 'polypeptide(L)'
;MSEALTPRQIVEKLDQFIVGQKEAKKAVAIALRNRYRRSLLDEKLRDEVVPKNILMIGPTGVGKTEIARRLAKLVGAPFVKVEATKFAEVGYVGRDVESMVRDLVETSVRL
;
A
#
# COMPACT_ATOMS: atom_id res chain seq x y z
N MET A 1 -15.87 -8.10 -9.15
CA MET A 1 -14.40 -8.05 -9.32
C MET A 1 -14.08 -6.73 -9.97
N SER A 2 -13.32 -5.86 -9.30
CA SER A 2 -12.91 -4.58 -9.86
C SER A 2 -12.11 -4.82 -11.14
N GLU A 3 -12.48 -4.13 -12.21
CA GLU A 3 -11.76 -4.11 -13.48
C GLU A 3 -10.26 -3.93 -13.21
N ALA A 4 -9.42 -4.81 -13.76
CA ALA A 4 -8.00 -4.81 -13.48
C ALA A 4 -7.33 -3.58 -14.09
N LEU A 5 -7.28 -2.49 -13.33
CA LEU A 5 -6.75 -1.21 -13.79
C LEU A 5 -5.33 -1.37 -14.33
N THR A 6 -5.07 -0.71 -15.45
CA THR A 6 -3.71 -0.59 -15.99
C THR A 6 -2.91 0.40 -15.14
N PRO A 7 -1.56 0.32 -15.16
CA PRO A 7 -0.73 1.30 -14.46
C PRO A 7 -1.04 2.76 -14.84
N ARG A 8 -1.37 3.02 -16.12
CA ARG A 8 -1.75 4.36 -16.59
C ARG A 8 -3.05 4.85 -15.94
N GLN A 9 -4.09 4.03 -15.94
CA GLN A 9 -5.36 4.36 -15.29
C GLN A 9 -5.23 4.57 -13.77
N ILE A 10 -4.34 3.81 -13.11
CA ILE A 10 -4.05 4.03 -11.68
C ILE A 10 -3.42 5.41 -11.48
N VAL A 11 -2.42 5.77 -12.29
CA VAL A 11 -1.77 7.09 -12.23
C VAL A 11 -2.77 8.21 -12.49
N GLU A 12 -3.59 8.11 -13.54
CA GLU A 12 -4.64 9.10 -13.86
C GLU A 12 -5.63 9.32 -12.72
N LYS A 13 -6.03 8.25 -12.02
CA LYS A 13 -6.90 8.38 -10.84
C LYS A 13 -6.17 8.99 -9.64
N LEU A 14 -4.88 8.73 -9.47
CA LEU A 14 -4.06 9.38 -8.43
C LEU A 14 -3.79 10.86 -8.75
N ASP A 15 -3.70 11.24 -10.03
CA ASP A 15 -3.52 12.62 -10.47
C ASP A 15 -4.68 13.54 -10.06
N GLN A 16 -5.88 13.00 -9.84
CA GLN A 16 -7.04 13.75 -9.35
C GLN A 16 -6.90 14.25 -7.91
N PHE A 17 -5.99 13.65 -7.13
CA PHE A 17 -5.84 13.94 -5.69
C PHE A 17 -4.44 14.41 -5.30
N ILE A 18 -3.41 14.03 -6.05
CA ILE A 18 -2.02 14.33 -5.75
C ILE A 18 -1.45 15.11 -6.93
N VAL A 19 -0.89 16.29 -6.71
CA VAL A 19 -0.21 17.06 -7.77
C VAL A 19 1.27 16.63 -7.84
N GLY A 20 1.80 16.43 -9.05
CA GLY A 20 3.20 16.03 -9.22
C GLY A 20 3.50 14.58 -8.80
N GLN A 21 4.66 14.32 -8.19
CA GLN A 21 5.07 13.00 -7.66
C GLN A 21 4.99 11.84 -8.68
N LYS A 22 5.34 12.10 -9.95
CA LYS A 22 5.16 11.15 -11.07
C LYS A 22 5.82 9.80 -10.81
N GLU A 23 7.06 9.79 -10.32
CA GLU A 23 7.79 8.55 -10.05
C GLU A 23 7.16 7.73 -8.92
N ALA A 24 6.70 8.38 -7.85
CA ALA A 24 6.03 7.70 -6.73
C ALA A 24 4.70 7.08 -7.18
N LYS A 25 3.90 7.81 -7.97
CA LYS A 25 2.63 7.29 -8.54
C LYS A 25 2.88 6.10 -9.47
N LYS A 26 3.90 6.18 -10.32
CA LYS A 26 4.29 5.09 -11.23
C LYS A 26 4.74 3.86 -10.45
N ALA A 27 5.55 4.04 -9.40
CA ALA A 27 6.03 2.94 -8.56
C ALA A 27 4.86 2.18 -7.89
N VAL A 28 3.91 2.91 -7.28
CA VAL A 28 2.76 2.27 -6.63
C VAL A 28 1.81 1.61 -7.63
N ALA A 29 1.63 2.21 -8.81
CA ALA A 29 0.80 1.64 -9.87
C ALA A 29 1.38 0.32 -10.41
N ILE A 30 2.70 0.23 -10.56
CA ILE A 30 3.39 -1.00 -10.96
C ILE A 30 3.27 -2.07 -9.86
N ALA A 31 3.51 -1.73 -8.59
CA ALA A 31 3.39 -2.68 -7.50
C ALA A 31 1.97 -3.28 -7.40
N LEU A 32 0.94 -2.44 -7.55
CA LEU A 32 -0.44 -2.89 -7.58
C LEU A 32 -0.74 -3.78 -8.80
N ARG A 33 -0.25 -3.41 -9.99
CA ARG A 33 -0.41 -4.24 -11.19
C ARG A 33 0.30 -5.59 -11.07
N ASN A 34 1.45 -5.63 -10.41
CA ASN A 34 2.17 -6.88 -10.15
C ASN A 34 1.39 -7.80 -9.21
N ARG A 35 0.61 -7.27 -8.25
CA ARG A 35 -0.30 -8.07 -7.42
C ARG A 35 -1.39 -8.74 -8.26
N TYR A 36 -1.96 -8.02 -9.22
CA TYR A 36 -2.92 -8.61 -10.18
C TYR A 36 -2.27 -9.65 -11.10
N ARG A 37 -1.06 -9.38 -11.62
CA ARG A 37 -0.34 -10.37 -12.43
C ARG A 37 -0.04 -11.63 -11.65
N ARG A 38 0.36 -11.51 -10.37
CA ARG A 38 0.59 -12.64 -9.46
C ARG A 38 -0.66 -13.50 -9.29
N SER A 39 -1.86 -12.93 -9.22
CA SER A 39 -3.09 -13.72 -9.10
C SER A 39 -3.45 -14.53 -10.35
N LEU A 40 -2.81 -14.25 -11.49
CA LEU A 40 -2.96 -15.00 -12.74
C LEU A 40 -1.92 -16.10 -12.93
N LEU A 41 -0.92 -16.18 -12.04
CA LEU A 41 0.09 -17.24 -12.10
C LEU A 41 -0.48 -18.55 -11.55
N ASP A 42 0.09 -19.66 -12.02
CA ASP A 42 -0.11 -20.99 -11.45
C ASP A 42 0.30 -21.03 -9.98
N GLU A 43 -0.33 -21.90 -9.21
CA GLU A 43 -0.21 -21.95 -7.74
C GLU A 43 1.26 -22.08 -7.28
N LYS A 44 2.02 -22.99 -7.89
CA LYS A 44 3.44 -23.21 -7.57
C LYS A 44 4.29 -21.94 -7.76
N LEU A 45 4.07 -21.21 -8.86
CA LEU A 45 4.81 -19.97 -9.15
C LEU A 45 4.30 -18.78 -8.33
N ARG A 46 3.02 -18.79 -7.95
CA ARG A 46 2.38 -17.70 -7.21
C ARG A 46 3.00 -17.52 -5.82
N ASP A 47 3.38 -18.61 -5.16
CA ASP A 47 3.97 -18.59 -3.82
C ASP A 47 5.44 -18.13 -3.83
N GLU A 48 6.15 -18.33 -4.94
CA GLU A 48 7.53 -17.84 -5.12
C GLU A 48 7.58 -16.31 -5.38
N VAL A 49 6.49 -15.71 -5.86
CA VAL A 49 6.44 -14.28 -6.19
C VAL A 49 6.00 -13.46 -4.98
N VAL A 50 6.96 -12.81 -4.32
CA VAL A 50 6.70 -11.90 -3.18
C VAL A 50 6.20 -10.51 -3.62
N PRO A 51 5.39 -9.82 -2.79
CA PRO A 51 5.00 -8.44 -3.03
C PRO A 51 6.21 -7.50 -3.21
N LYS A 52 6.08 -6.52 -4.11
CA LYS A 52 7.09 -5.48 -4.31
C LYS A 52 6.82 -4.31 -3.34
N ASN A 53 7.40 -4.42 -2.14
CA ASN A 53 7.34 -3.37 -1.12
C ASN A 53 8.02 -2.08 -1.61
N ILE A 54 7.55 -0.93 -1.12
CA ILE A 54 7.98 0.39 -1.60
C ILE A 54 8.52 1.20 -0.42
N LEU A 55 9.71 1.77 -0.59
CA LEU A 55 10.27 2.79 0.29
C LEU A 55 10.13 4.16 -0.38
N MET A 56 9.36 5.07 0.22
CA MET A 56 9.20 6.44 -0.27
C MET A 56 10.14 7.39 0.47
N ILE A 57 11.05 8.03 -0.26
CA ILE A 57 12.02 8.99 0.28
C ILE A 57 11.64 10.41 -0.14
N GLY A 58 11.55 11.33 0.82
CA GLY A 58 11.25 12.74 0.57
C GLY A 58 10.84 13.49 1.84
N PRO A 59 10.75 14.84 1.79
CA PRO A 59 10.42 15.64 2.96
C PRO A 59 8.96 15.46 3.43
N THR A 60 8.63 15.95 4.61
CA THR A 60 7.25 15.94 5.13
C THR A 60 6.33 16.80 4.25
N GLY A 61 5.04 16.47 4.22
CA GLY A 61 4.04 17.26 3.46
C GLY A 61 3.96 17.02 1.94
N VAL A 62 4.91 16.29 1.32
CA VAL A 62 4.93 16.09 -0.15
C VAL A 62 3.93 15.05 -0.69
N GLY A 63 3.09 14.47 0.16
CA GLY A 63 2.04 13.53 -0.26
C GLY A 63 2.37 12.03 -0.19
N LYS A 64 3.49 11.62 0.44
CA LYS A 64 3.86 10.19 0.60
C LYS A 64 2.70 9.33 1.15
N THR A 65 2.15 9.75 2.29
CA THR A 65 1.03 9.05 2.94
C THR A 65 -0.26 9.14 2.13
N GLU A 66 -0.47 10.25 1.42
CA GLU A 66 -1.69 10.46 0.62
C GLU A 66 -1.72 9.55 -0.61
N ILE A 67 -0.57 9.32 -1.25
CA ILE A 67 -0.45 8.35 -2.34
C ILE A 67 -0.88 6.95 -1.87
N ALA A 68 -0.37 6.47 -0.74
CA ALA A 68 -0.71 5.16 -0.21
C ALA A 68 -2.19 5.06 0.18
N ARG A 69 -2.73 6.09 0.85
CA ARG A 69 -4.15 6.17 1.25
C ARG A 69 -5.08 6.15 0.04
N ARG A 70 -4.79 6.96 -0.98
CA ARG A 70 -5.61 7.04 -2.21
C ARG A 70 -5.54 5.77 -3.02
N LEU A 71 -4.37 5.14 -3.10
CA LEU A 71 -4.21 3.85 -3.74
C LEU A 71 -5.09 2.78 -3.07
N ALA A 72 -5.09 2.69 -1.74
CA ALA A 72 -5.92 1.73 -1.03
C ALA A 72 -7.41 1.98 -1.26
N LYS A 73 -7.86 3.24 -1.17
CA LYS A 73 -9.25 3.62 -1.47
C LYS A 73 -9.65 3.29 -2.90
N LEU A 74 -8.75 3.48 -3.86
CA LEU A 74 -8.99 3.20 -5.27
C LEU A 74 -9.31 1.72 -5.54
N VAL A 75 -8.66 0.81 -4.82
CA VAL A 75 -8.87 -0.64 -5.01
C VAL A 75 -9.76 -1.28 -3.95
N GLY A 76 -10.34 -0.48 -3.04
CA GLY A 76 -11.12 -0.99 -1.92
C GLY A 76 -10.31 -1.90 -0.97
N ALA A 77 -9.03 -1.60 -0.76
CA ALA A 77 -8.17 -2.38 0.13
C ALA A 77 -8.16 -1.80 1.56
N PRO A 78 -8.05 -2.65 2.60
CA PRO A 78 -7.81 -2.20 3.95
C PRO A 78 -6.48 -1.44 4.04
N PHE A 79 -6.45 -0.39 4.86
CA PHE A 79 -5.31 0.50 4.98
C PHE A 79 -5.11 0.94 6.43
N VAL A 80 -3.89 0.75 6.93
CA VAL A 80 -3.46 1.22 8.25
C VAL A 80 -2.21 2.08 8.10
N LYS A 81 -2.14 3.20 8.84
CA LYS A 81 -0.93 4.03 8.99
C LYS A 81 -0.36 3.76 10.38
N VAL A 82 0.90 3.33 10.44
CA VAL A 82 1.61 3.11 11.69
C VAL A 82 2.92 3.90 11.69
N GLU A 83 3.36 4.31 12.88
CA GLU A 83 4.64 5.01 13.08
C GLU A 83 5.63 4.04 13.71
N ALA A 84 6.76 3.80 13.04
CA ALA A 84 7.73 2.79 13.44
C ALA A 84 8.36 3.07 14.82
N THR A 85 8.51 4.35 15.19
CA THR A 85 9.06 4.77 16.49
C THR A 85 8.25 4.26 17.68
N LYS A 86 6.95 3.97 17.49
CA LYS A 86 6.08 3.41 18.55
C LYS A 86 6.49 2.00 19.00
N PHE A 87 7.32 1.31 18.22
CA PHE A 87 7.81 -0.04 18.51
C PHE A 87 9.25 -0.04 19.07
N ALA A 88 9.91 1.11 19.10
CA ALA A 88 11.30 1.25 19.54
C ALA A 88 11.42 1.89 20.94
N GLU A 89 10.34 2.41 21.52
CA GLU A 89 10.37 2.99 22.87
C GLU A 89 10.70 1.91 23.90
N VAL A 90 11.82 2.11 24.60
CA VAL A 90 12.37 1.18 25.61
C VAL A 90 11.51 1.27 26.87
N GLY A 91 10.53 0.37 26.97
CA GLY A 91 9.64 0.27 28.11
C GLY A 91 8.81 -1.00 28.01
N TYR A 92 8.99 -1.88 28.99
CA TYR A 92 8.16 -3.07 29.19
C TYR A 92 6.68 -2.68 29.03
N VAL A 93 5.95 -3.35 28.13
CA VAL A 93 4.57 -3.04 27.65
C VAL A 93 4.48 -2.00 26.50
N GLY A 94 5.42 -2.01 25.55
CA GLY A 94 5.25 -1.34 24.24
C GLY A 94 4.14 -1.99 23.39
N ARG A 95 3.63 -1.28 22.36
CA ARG A 95 2.78 -1.91 21.33
C ARG A 95 3.60 -3.01 20.64
N ASP A 96 2.99 -4.17 20.48
CA ASP A 96 3.58 -5.31 19.78
C ASP A 96 3.48 -5.12 18.25
N VAL A 97 4.50 -5.52 17.49
CA VAL A 97 4.53 -5.45 16.02
C VAL A 97 3.35 -6.19 15.38
N GLU A 98 2.83 -7.24 16.02
CA GLU A 98 1.64 -7.95 15.54
C GLU A 98 0.37 -7.07 15.61
N SER A 99 0.37 -6.00 16.41
CA SER A 99 -0.75 -5.06 16.45
C SER A 99 -0.98 -4.40 15.09
N MET A 100 0.05 -4.25 14.25
CA MET A 100 -0.10 -3.71 12.90
C MET A 100 -1.01 -4.57 12.02
N VAL A 101 -0.91 -5.89 12.16
CA VAL A 101 -1.74 -6.85 11.42
C VAL A 101 -3.14 -6.89 12.02
N ARG A 102 -3.26 -6.86 13.37
CA ARG A 102 -4.56 -6.78 14.04
C ARG A 102 -5.37 -5.56 13.62
N ASP A 103 -4.75 -4.38 13.62
CA ASP A 103 -5.38 -3.12 13.18
C ASP A 103 -5.81 -3.18 11.71
N LEU A 104 -5.00 -3.82 10.85
CA LEU A 104 -5.33 -4.01 9.43
C LEU A 104 -6.53 -4.97 9.24
N VAL A 105 -6.58 -6.07 9.98
CA VAL A 105 -7.70 -7.03 9.94
C VAL A 105 -8.98 -6.37 10.45
N GLU A 106 -8.92 -5.64 11.56
CA GLU A 106 -10.07 -4.90 12.09
C GLU A 106 -10.59 -3.87 11.07
N THR A 107 -9.69 -3.15 10.40
CA THR A 107 -10.05 -2.24 9.32
C THR A 107 -10.72 -2.98 8.16
N SER A 108 -10.25 -4.18 7.82
CA SER A 108 -10.82 -4.99 6.75
C SER A 108 -12.22 -5.51 7.06
N VAL A 109 -12.54 -5.78 8.32
CA VAL A 109 -13.88 -6.24 8.74
C VAL A 109 -14.90 -5.11 8.69
N ARG A 110 -14.45 -3.86 8.84
CA ARG A 110 -15.29 -2.66 8.80
C ARG A 110 -15.52 -2.10 7.39
N LEU A 111 -14.82 -2.62 6.38
CA LEU A 111 -14.97 -2.25 4.97
C LEU A 111 -16.16 -2.97 4.34
#